data_AF-A0A356N9U0-F1
#
_entry.id   AF-A0A356N9U0-F1
#
_cell.length_a   1.000
_cell.length_b   1.000
_cell.length_c   1.000
_cell.angle_alpha   90.00
_cell.angle_beta   90.00
_cell.angle_gamma   90.00
#
_symmetry.space_group_name_H-M   'P 1'
#
loop_
_entity.id
_entity.type
_entity.pdbx_description
1 polymer ?
#
loop_
_entity_poly.entity_id
_entity_poly.type
_entity_poly.pdbx_seq_one_letter_code
_entity_poly.pdbx_strand_id
1 'polypeptide(L)'
;MDKISAKNLVIECENELKEQYARLDDIALYNQKKVLDAYKNQSIQARHMFGTTGYGYDDIGRDTLCRLYADIFNAESAIVSPNIVSGTHALTLMLFGVLRPGDKLLAVSGMPYDTLTDVILADNKGSLKDFGIKFDKIDLKTNPDLTPEFDYEAIENALKTEKI
;
A
#
# COMPACT_ATOMS: atom_id res chain seq x y z
N MET A 1 -9.22 23.04 -31.29
CA MET A 1 -9.26 21.65 -31.79
C MET A 1 -10.72 21.31 -32.05
N ASP A 2 -11.10 21.09 -33.30
CA ASP A 2 -12.47 20.67 -33.62
C ASP A 2 -12.72 19.21 -33.20
N LYS A 3 -13.97 18.76 -33.18
CA LYS A 3 -14.32 17.39 -32.72
C LYS A 3 -13.71 16.29 -33.60
N ILE A 4 -13.42 16.58 -34.87
CA ILE A 4 -12.87 15.61 -35.83
C ILE A 4 -11.38 15.40 -35.55
N SER A 5 -10.65 16.49 -35.33
CA SER A 5 -9.22 16.47 -34.94
C SER A 5 -8.99 15.80 -33.58
N ALA A 6 -9.85 16.04 -32.59
CA ALA A 6 -9.77 15.36 -31.29
C ALA A 6 -9.96 13.83 -31.41
N LYS A 7 -10.94 13.38 -32.23
CA LYS A 7 -11.20 11.96 -32.45
C LYS A 7 -10.03 11.25 -33.13
N ASN A 8 -9.43 11.90 -34.13
CA ASN A 8 -8.28 11.33 -34.83
C ASN A 8 -7.06 11.19 -33.91
N LEU A 9 -6.81 12.19 -33.05
CA LEU A 9 -5.73 12.13 -32.05
C LEU A 9 -5.92 10.97 -31.07
N VAL A 10 -7.15 10.72 -30.60
CA VAL A 10 -7.44 9.57 -29.73
C VAL A 10 -7.11 8.25 -30.42
N ILE A 11 -7.52 8.07 -31.68
CA ILE A 11 -7.23 6.84 -32.44
C ILE A 11 -5.72 6.64 -32.63
N GLU A 12 -4.98 7.72 -32.91
CA GLU A 12 -3.52 7.68 -33.03
C GLU A 12 -2.87 7.23 -31.72
N CYS A 13 -3.22 7.87 -30.58
CA CYS A 13 -2.71 7.48 -29.27
C CYS A 13 -3.10 6.04 -28.89
N GLU A 14 -4.33 5.59 -29.19
CA GLU A 14 -4.75 4.21 -28.95
C GLU A 14 -3.91 3.20 -29.73
N ASN A 15 -3.57 3.53 -30.99
CA ASN A 15 -2.71 2.69 -31.80
C ASN A 15 -1.27 2.64 -31.27
N GLU A 16 -0.71 3.78 -30.83
CA GLU A 16 0.61 3.85 -30.21
C GLU A 16 0.69 3.06 -28.90
N LEU A 17 -0.38 3.06 -28.11
CA LEU A 17 -0.46 2.40 -26.80
C LEU A 17 -0.89 0.94 -26.86
N LYS A 18 -1.15 0.39 -28.06
CA LYS A 18 -1.71 -0.96 -28.23
C LYS A 18 -0.90 -2.05 -27.52
N GLU A 19 0.42 -1.99 -27.59
CA GLU A 19 1.30 -2.94 -26.90
C GLU A 19 1.23 -2.80 -25.37
N GLN A 20 1.08 -1.58 -24.86
CA GLN A 20 0.92 -1.33 -23.42
C GLN A 20 -0.41 -1.88 -22.92
N TYR A 21 -1.50 -1.69 -23.68
CA TYR A 21 -2.80 -2.27 -23.33
C TYR A 21 -2.77 -3.80 -23.33
N ALA A 22 -2.18 -4.43 -24.36
CA ALA A 22 -2.03 -5.88 -24.38
C ALA A 22 -1.26 -6.40 -23.14
N ARG A 23 -0.18 -5.72 -22.75
CA ARG A 23 0.58 -6.05 -21.53
C ARG A 23 -0.26 -5.89 -20.27
N LEU A 24 -1.06 -4.82 -20.16
CA LEU A 24 -1.94 -4.58 -19.01
C LEU A 24 -3.05 -5.64 -18.92
N ASP A 25 -3.60 -6.08 -20.05
CA ASP A 25 -4.60 -7.14 -20.12
C ASP A 25 -4.04 -8.48 -19.60
N ASP A 26 -2.81 -8.83 -19.98
CA ASP A 26 -2.14 -10.03 -19.47
C ASP A 26 -1.92 -9.97 -17.95
N ILE A 27 -1.51 -8.81 -17.43
CA ILE A 27 -1.35 -8.58 -15.98
C ILE A 27 -2.72 -8.67 -15.27
N ALA A 28 -3.76 -8.10 -15.86
CA ALA A 28 -5.11 -8.14 -15.31
C ALA A 28 -5.63 -9.59 -15.27
N LEU A 29 -5.43 -10.37 -16.34
CA LEU A 29 -5.83 -11.77 -16.41
C LEU A 29 -5.09 -12.62 -15.36
N TYR A 30 -3.78 -12.41 -15.20
CA TYR A 30 -2.99 -13.07 -14.17
C TYR A 30 -3.53 -12.76 -12.76
N ASN A 31 -3.76 -11.48 -12.45
CA ASN A 31 -4.26 -11.07 -11.14
C ASN A 31 -5.71 -11.51 -10.90
N GLN A 32 -6.55 -11.53 -11.93
CA GLN A 32 -7.91 -12.07 -11.86
C GLN A 32 -7.90 -13.54 -11.47
N LYS A 33 -7.02 -14.35 -12.09
CA LYS A 33 -6.84 -15.75 -11.73
C LYS A 33 -6.34 -15.90 -10.29
N LYS A 34 -5.33 -15.11 -9.88
CA LYS A 34 -4.81 -15.11 -8.50
C LYS A 34 -5.92 -14.88 -7.47
N VAL A 35 -6.76 -13.86 -7.68
CA VAL A 35 -7.90 -13.57 -6.78
C VAL A 35 -8.92 -14.70 -6.82
N LEU A 36 -9.28 -15.20 -8.01
CA LEU A 36 -10.24 -16.30 -8.15
C LEU A 36 -9.77 -17.58 -7.44
N ASP A 37 -8.48 -17.90 -7.53
CA ASP A 37 -7.92 -19.08 -6.87
C ASP A 37 -7.87 -18.90 -5.35
N ALA A 38 -7.55 -17.70 -4.84
CA ALA A 38 -7.66 -17.39 -3.40
C ALA A 38 -9.11 -17.52 -2.89
N TYR A 39 -10.11 -17.08 -3.67
CA TYR A 39 -11.53 -17.27 -3.35
C TYR A 39 -11.89 -18.75 -3.18
N LYS A 40 -11.35 -19.63 -4.05
CA LYS A 40 -11.55 -21.09 -3.97
C LYS A 40 -10.83 -21.67 -2.76
N ASN A 41 -9.57 -21.28 -2.51
CA ASN A 41 -8.77 -21.75 -1.38
C ASN A 41 -9.46 -21.46 -0.04
N GLN A 42 -10.02 -20.25 0.10
CA GLN A 42 -10.76 -19.84 1.30
C GLN A 42 -12.20 -20.36 1.34
N SER A 43 -12.63 -21.17 0.35
CA SER A 43 -13.96 -21.77 0.25
C SER A 43 -15.08 -20.74 0.43
N ILE A 44 -14.99 -19.60 -0.26
CA ILE A 44 -15.94 -18.51 -0.08
C ILE A 44 -17.34 -18.91 -0.56
N GLN A 45 -18.34 -18.63 0.27
CA GLN A 45 -19.73 -19.00 0.10
C GLN A 45 -20.63 -17.83 0.51
N ALA A 46 -21.92 -17.88 0.14
CA ALA A 46 -22.91 -16.85 0.47
C ALA A 46 -22.97 -16.55 1.99
N ARG A 47 -22.69 -17.54 2.85
CA ARG A 47 -22.68 -17.37 4.31
C ARG A 47 -21.67 -16.32 4.80
N HIS A 48 -20.58 -16.09 4.07
CA HIS A 48 -19.57 -15.09 4.43
C HIS A 48 -20.00 -13.66 4.09
N MET A 49 -21.15 -13.48 3.42
CA MET A 49 -21.69 -12.18 3.03
C MET A 49 -22.75 -11.65 4.01
N PHE A 50 -23.08 -12.41 5.06
CA PHE A 50 -23.97 -11.94 6.12
C PHE A 50 -23.20 -11.04 7.09
N GLY A 51 -23.77 -9.89 7.42
CA GLY A 51 -23.21 -8.99 8.42
C GLY A 51 -23.48 -9.46 9.85
N THR A 52 -22.61 -9.04 10.77
CA THR A 52 -22.80 -9.18 12.22
C THR A 52 -23.17 -7.85 12.86
N THR A 53 -23.67 -7.89 14.10
CA THR A 53 -24.01 -6.70 14.89
C THR A 53 -23.42 -6.79 16.30
N GLY A 54 -23.47 -5.68 17.04
CA GLY A 54 -22.92 -5.61 18.40
C GLY A 54 -21.40 -5.77 18.39
N TYR A 55 -20.86 -6.65 19.23
CA TYR A 55 -19.42 -6.86 19.36
C TYR A 55 -18.76 -7.51 18.14
N GLY A 56 -19.52 -8.24 17.32
CA GLY A 56 -18.97 -8.94 16.14
C GLY A 56 -18.00 -10.07 16.49
N TYR A 57 -18.24 -10.79 17.60
CA TYR A 57 -17.52 -12.03 17.89
C TYR A 57 -17.86 -13.10 16.87
N ASP A 58 -16.87 -13.93 16.54
CA ASP A 58 -17.00 -15.08 15.63
C ASP A 58 -17.62 -14.74 14.26
N ASP A 59 -17.33 -13.53 13.75
CA ASP A 59 -17.73 -13.12 12.40
C ASP A 59 -16.92 -13.85 11.34
N ILE A 60 -17.46 -14.97 10.86
CA ILE A 60 -16.85 -15.79 9.82
C ILE A 60 -16.66 -15.04 8.50
N GLY A 61 -17.47 -14.02 8.20
CA GLY A 61 -17.36 -13.23 6.99
C GLY A 61 -16.12 -12.35 7.04
N ARG A 62 -16.00 -11.56 8.11
CA ARG A 62 -14.82 -10.73 8.41
C ARG A 62 -13.54 -11.56 8.46
N ASP A 63 -13.53 -12.65 9.22
CA ASP A 63 -12.32 -13.43 9.44
C ASP A 63 -11.88 -14.14 8.15
N THR A 64 -12.83 -14.58 7.31
CA THR A 64 -12.53 -15.15 5.99
C THR A 64 -12.04 -14.09 5.01
N LEU A 65 -12.57 -12.87 5.05
CA LEU A 65 -12.09 -11.75 4.24
C LEU A 65 -10.62 -11.41 4.57
N CYS A 66 -10.26 -11.39 5.85
CA CYS A 66 -8.87 -11.23 6.29
C CYS A 66 -7.96 -12.33 5.71
N ARG A 67 -8.35 -13.60 5.82
CA ARG A 67 -7.58 -14.71 5.23
C ARG A 67 -7.50 -14.65 3.71
N LEU A 68 -8.57 -14.23 3.04
CA LEU A 68 -8.58 -14.02 1.58
C LEU A 68 -7.52 -12.99 1.17
N TYR A 69 -7.46 -11.84 1.84
CA TYR A 69 -6.45 -10.83 1.54
C TYR A 69 -5.03 -11.35 1.85
N ALA A 70 -4.85 -12.05 2.96
CA ALA A 70 -3.57 -12.68 3.29
C ALA A 70 -3.10 -13.63 2.17
N ASP A 71 -3.98 -14.47 1.65
CA ASP A 71 -3.72 -15.38 0.53
C ASP A 71 -3.35 -14.61 -0.77
N ILE A 72 -4.13 -13.60 -1.16
CA ILE A 72 -3.89 -12.78 -2.36
C ILE A 72 -2.54 -12.06 -2.33
N PHE A 73 -2.13 -11.59 -1.15
CA PHE A 73 -0.89 -10.85 -0.94
C PHE A 73 0.28 -11.74 -0.49
N ASN A 74 0.08 -13.05 -0.35
CA ASN A 74 1.06 -14.00 0.17
C ASN A 74 1.63 -13.60 1.54
N ALA A 75 0.76 -13.14 2.45
CA ALA A 75 1.09 -12.80 3.82
C ALA A 75 0.57 -13.87 4.80
N GLU A 76 1.15 -13.94 5.99
CA GLU A 76 0.69 -14.86 7.04
C GLU A 76 -0.69 -14.48 7.59
N SER A 77 -0.99 -13.18 7.61
CA SER A 77 -2.26 -12.62 8.09
C SER A 77 -2.54 -11.26 7.45
N ALA A 78 -3.78 -10.81 7.50
CA ALA A 78 -4.19 -9.48 7.08
C ALA A 78 -5.30 -8.93 7.98
N ILE A 79 -5.43 -7.61 8.03
CA ILE A 79 -6.55 -6.92 8.67
C ILE A 79 -7.27 -6.12 7.60
N VAL A 80 -8.51 -6.51 7.31
CA VAL A 80 -9.38 -5.81 6.36
C VAL A 80 -10.69 -5.51 7.08
N SER A 81 -10.93 -4.23 7.34
CA SER A 81 -12.04 -3.82 8.20
C SER A 81 -12.59 -2.47 7.77
N PRO A 82 -13.92 -2.29 7.79
CA PRO A 82 -14.53 -0.98 7.57
C PRO A 82 -14.15 0.04 8.65
N ASN A 83 -13.62 -0.39 9.79
CA ASN A 83 -13.11 0.52 10.83
C ASN A 83 -11.80 1.21 10.41
N ILE A 84 -11.11 0.68 9.39
CA ILE A 84 -9.96 1.33 8.77
C ILE A 84 -10.47 2.25 7.65
N VAL A 85 -10.81 3.48 8.03
CA VAL A 85 -11.55 4.42 7.18
C VAL A 85 -10.79 4.98 5.96
N SER A 86 -9.47 4.83 5.88
CA SER A 86 -8.67 5.34 4.76
C SER A 86 -7.30 4.65 4.66
N GLY A 87 -6.61 4.85 3.52
CA GLY A 87 -5.23 4.39 3.35
C GLY A 87 -4.25 5.03 4.36
N THR A 88 -4.37 6.34 4.59
CA THR A 88 -3.57 7.02 5.63
C THR A 88 -3.85 6.43 7.01
N HIS A 89 -5.11 6.12 7.35
CA HIS A 89 -5.43 5.48 8.63
C HIS A 89 -4.81 4.07 8.74
N ALA A 90 -4.79 3.28 7.67
CA ALA A 90 -4.15 1.97 7.65
C ALA A 90 -2.65 2.07 7.94
N LEU A 91 -1.96 3.03 7.31
CA LEU A 91 -0.53 3.28 7.53
C LEU A 91 -0.27 3.78 8.96
N THR A 92 -1.07 4.73 9.46
CA THR A 92 -0.99 5.19 10.85
C THR A 92 -1.16 4.04 11.84
N LEU A 93 -2.19 3.21 11.66
CA LEU A 93 -2.45 2.05 12.53
C LEU A 93 -1.25 1.10 12.55
N MET A 94 -0.67 0.82 11.38
CA MET A 94 0.53 -0.02 11.28
C MET A 94 1.69 0.61 12.05
N LEU A 95 2.04 1.87 11.76
CA LEU A 95 3.18 2.56 12.38
C LEU A 95 3.08 2.60 13.91
N PHE A 96 1.92 2.99 14.46
CA PHE A 96 1.70 3.00 15.90
C PHE A 96 1.58 1.59 16.50
N GLY A 97 1.13 0.61 15.72
CA GLY A 97 1.01 -0.79 16.14
C GLY A 97 2.38 -1.43 16.38
N VAL A 98 3.36 -1.16 15.53
CA VAL A 98 4.71 -1.74 15.61
C VAL A 98 5.73 -0.90 16.37
N LEU A 99 5.76 0.43 16.20
CA LEU A 99 6.80 1.28 16.79
C LEU A 99 6.53 1.61 18.27
N ARG A 100 7.60 1.80 19.04
CA ARG A 100 7.58 2.14 20.47
C ARG A 100 8.47 3.36 20.76
N PRO A 101 8.25 4.07 21.88
CA PRO A 101 9.10 5.20 22.26
C PRO A 101 10.59 4.84 22.26
N GLY A 102 11.40 5.63 21.57
CA GLY A 102 12.84 5.39 21.39
C GLY A 102 13.22 4.67 20.08
N ASP A 103 12.27 4.03 19.39
CA ASP A 103 12.51 3.45 18.06
C ASP A 103 12.75 4.55 17.01
N LYS A 104 13.30 4.15 15.85
CA LYS A 104 13.50 5.04 14.69
C LYS A 104 12.77 4.50 13.46
N LEU A 105 11.95 5.34 12.84
CA LEU A 105 11.38 5.09 11.52
C LEU A 105 12.32 5.68 10.44
N LEU A 106 12.85 4.83 9.56
CA LEU A 106 13.65 5.26 8.41
C LEU A 106 12.84 5.12 7.10
N ALA A 107 12.55 6.25 6.44
CA ALA A 107 11.97 6.24 5.10
C ALA A 107 13.07 6.18 4.03
N VAL A 108 13.10 5.09 3.25
CA VAL A 108 14.18 4.85 2.25
C VAL A 108 13.87 5.40 0.86
N SER A 109 12.69 5.98 0.67
CA SER A 109 12.23 6.54 -0.61
C SER A 109 11.99 8.05 -0.52
N GLY A 110 12.77 8.75 0.31
CA GLY A 110 12.60 10.17 0.59
C GLY A 110 11.48 10.47 1.59
N MET A 111 10.97 11.70 1.54
CA MET A 111 9.87 12.13 2.41
C MET A 111 8.58 11.40 2.03
N PRO A 112 7.83 10.81 2.98
CA PRO A 112 6.51 10.28 2.70
C PRO A 112 5.56 11.35 2.15
N TYR A 113 4.48 10.90 1.51
CA TYR A 113 3.44 11.82 1.02
C TYR A 113 2.84 12.68 2.14
N ASP A 114 2.35 13.85 1.77
CA ASP A 114 1.98 14.97 2.65
C ASP A 114 1.16 14.57 3.89
N THR A 115 0.07 13.81 3.74
CA THR A 115 -0.82 13.49 4.86
C THR A 115 -0.16 12.58 5.91
N LEU A 116 0.87 11.80 5.52
CA LEU A 116 1.61 10.97 6.47
C LEU A 116 2.69 11.77 7.22
N THR A 117 3.10 12.93 6.68
CA THR A 117 4.09 13.79 7.34
C THR A 117 3.57 14.28 8.69
N ASP A 118 2.30 14.67 8.77
CA ASP A 118 1.67 15.10 10.03
C ASP A 118 1.59 13.95 11.06
N VAL A 119 1.34 12.73 10.60
CA VAL A 119 1.31 11.53 11.45
C VAL A 119 2.68 11.25 12.08
N ILE A 120 3.76 11.57 11.37
CA ILE A 120 5.13 11.27 11.79
C ILE A 120 5.74 12.41 12.60
N LEU A 121 5.61 13.66 12.12
CA LEU A 121 6.44 14.79 12.54
C LEU A 121 5.70 15.94 13.22
N ALA A 122 4.37 15.98 13.19
CA ALA A 122 3.62 17.13 13.74
C ALA A 122 3.84 17.29 15.24
N ASP A 123 3.93 18.53 15.71
CA ASP A 123 4.07 18.84 17.14
C ASP A 123 2.71 18.89 17.85
N ASN A 124 2.60 18.23 18.99
CA ASN A 124 1.43 18.24 19.88
C ASN A 124 0.12 17.80 19.21
N LYS A 125 0.18 16.83 18.30
CA LYS A 125 -0.99 16.24 17.62
C LYS A 125 -1.13 14.73 17.87
N GLY A 126 -0.27 14.15 18.72
CA GLY A 126 -0.18 12.71 18.91
C GLY A 126 0.54 12.02 17.74
N SER A 127 1.51 12.71 17.13
CA SER A 127 2.35 12.14 16.07
C SER A 127 3.37 11.14 16.63
N LEU A 128 4.02 10.34 15.78
CA LEU A 128 5.11 9.46 16.22
C LEU A 128 6.20 10.23 17.00
N LYS A 129 6.54 11.45 16.55
CA LYS A 129 7.46 12.36 17.24
C LYS A 129 7.01 12.68 18.67
N ASP A 130 5.73 12.97 18.88
CA ASP A 130 5.18 13.24 20.22
C ASP A 130 5.31 12.03 21.16
N PHE A 131 5.30 10.81 20.62
CA PHE A 131 5.54 9.57 21.36
C PHE A 131 7.04 9.22 21.50
N GLY A 132 7.94 10.11 21.11
CA GLY A 132 9.39 9.90 21.22
C GLY A 132 9.97 8.93 20.21
N ILE A 133 9.24 8.66 19.11
CA ILE A 133 9.74 7.88 17.97
C ILE A 133 10.51 8.82 17.05
N LYS A 134 11.73 8.44 16.70
CA LYS A 134 12.59 9.23 15.81
C LYS A 134 12.20 8.95 14.36
N PHE A 135 12.40 9.94 13.51
CA PHE A 135 12.23 9.79 12.07
C PHE A 135 13.47 10.24 11.35
N ASP A 136 13.83 9.52 10.31
CA ASP A 136 14.88 9.88 9.36
C ASP A 136 14.49 9.46 7.94
N LYS A 137 15.18 10.00 6.95
CA LYS A 137 14.93 9.64 5.55
C LYS A 137 16.22 9.58 4.72
N ILE A 138 16.17 8.74 3.69
CA ILE A 138 17.17 8.67 2.63
C ILE A 138 16.45 9.01 1.33
N ASP A 139 16.91 10.03 0.63
CA ASP A 139 16.34 10.44 -0.65
C ASP A 139 16.75 9.48 -1.77
N LEU A 140 15.89 9.34 -2.77
CA LEU A 140 16.21 8.59 -3.99
C LEU A 140 17.30 9.31 -4.77
N LYS A 141 18.21 8.54 -5.39
CA LYS A 141 19.13 9.04 -6.40
C LYS A 141 18.39 9.20 -7.72
N THR A 142 18.80 10.19 -8.50
CA THR A 142 18.34 10.35 -9.89
C THR A 142 19.41 9.84 -10.83
N ASN A 143 19.06 8.84 -11.63
CA ASN A 143 19.95 8.30 -12.66
C ASN A 143 20.13 9.29 -13.82
N PRO A 144 21.15 9.11 -14.68
CA PRO A 144 21.38 9.97 -15.85
C PRO A 144 20.19 10.02 -16.83
N ASP A 145 19.36 8.98 -16.85
CA ASP A 145 18.12 8.88 -17.64
C ASP A 145 16.89 9.48 -16.93
N LEU A 146 17.11 10.20 -15.82
CA LEU A 146 16.09 10.82 -14.97
C LEU A 146 15.17 9.83 -14.24
N THR A 147 15.51 8.55 -14.20
CA THR A 147 14.78 7.58 -13.38
C THR A 147 15.22 7.65 -11.91
N PRO A 148 14.28 7.57 -10.95
CA PRO A 148 14.64 7.52 -9.54
C PRO A 148 15.08 6.11 -9.12
N GLU A 149 16.10 6.02 -8.29
CA GLU A 149 16.64 4.75 -7.76
C GLU A 149 16.95 4.86 -6.27
N PHE A 150 16.86 3.74 -5.55
CA PHE A 150 17.23 3.67 -4.14
C PHE A 150 18.74 3.85 -3.93
N ASP A 151 19.10 4.64 -2.93
CA ASP A 151 20.49 4.71 -2.47
C ASP A 151 20.84 3.54 -1.55
N TYR A 152 21.13 2.38 -2.13
CA TYR A 152 21.45 1.17 -1.37
C TYR A 152 22.66 1.33 -0.43
N GLU A 153 23.66 2.13 -0.82
CA GLU A 153 24.84 2.39 0.01
C GLU A 153 24.47 3.20 1.25
N ALA A 154 23.67 4.27 1.09
CA ALA A 154 23.17 5.05 2.22
C ALA A 154 22.27 4.21 3.14
N ILE A 155 21.40 3.37 2.55
CA ILE A 155 20.51 2.48 3.32
C ILE A 155 21.33 1.49 4.16
N GLU A 156 22.33 0.84 3.56
CA GLU A 156 23.19 -0.11 4.28
C GLU A 156 23.98 0.57 5.41
N ASN A 157 24.51 1.77 5.15
CA ASN A 157 25.25 2.54 6.15
C ASN A 157 24.36 2.96 7.34
N ALA A 158 23.11 3.37 7.06
CA ALA A 158 22.16 3.73 8.12
C ALA A 158 21.84 2.51 9.00
N LEU A 159 21.54 1.36 8.40
CA LEU A 159 21.21 0.12 9.12
C LEU A 159 22.37 -0.45 9.96
N LYS A 160 23.63 -0.13 9.63
CA LYS A 160 24.81 -0.56 10.39
C LYS A 160 25.16 0.35 11.57
N THR A 161 24.92 1.65 11.42
CA THR A 161 25.38 2.67 12.37
C THR A 161 24.37 2.95 13.46
N GLU A 162 23.10 2.64 13.22
CA GLU A 162 22.01 2.95 14.12
C GLU A 162 21.11 1.75 14.36
N LYS A 163 20.50 1.69 15.56
CA LYS A 163 19.41 0.76 15.83
C LYS A 163 18.13 1.39 15.29
N ILE A 164 17.80 1.02 14.05
CA ILE A 164 16.57 1.36 13.34
C ILE A 164 15.55 0.24 13.55
#